data_AF-A0A7S2KCA5-F1
#
_entry.id   AF-A0A7S2KCA5-F1
#
_cell.length_a   1.000
_cell.length_b   1.000
_cell.length_c   1.000
_cell.angle_alpha   90.00
_cell.angle_beta   90.00
_cell.angle_gamma   90.00
#
_symmetry.space_group_name_H-M   'P 1'
#
loop_
_entity.id
_entity.type
_entity.pdbx_description
1 polymer ?
#
loop_
_entity_poly.entity_id
_entity_poly.type
_entity_poly.pdbx_seq_one_letter_code
_entity_poly.pdbx_strand_id
1 'polypeptide(L)'
;HPHAQPSSGPPTSDHADSDTATAVADSSCRAESSFRAEEASTLDSNQDVAESWGSGPHVSSVGSTWLNYPTGAAVDVAAVAAAVGPLPSLPGVAPASARCLEEALTSGRAARSALRLFKETCAEVGGLLTWANGGIGAFVAAALREEGVGELSLQQMQRVYEFFDEGGNMPLDVLGALCVIDALLRVALQHALAQPAAASARSLGTGTPGAPVEPLATAGGAASARRVPAAWEPRPGSVPRAACPAAAVATAWTPGDAARWVVEALGLPE
;
A
#
# COMPACT_ATOMS: atom_id res chain seq x y z
N HIS A 1 -80.60 -40.08 -0.68
CA HIS A 1 -80.40 -39.74 0.74
C HIS A 1 -79.17 -38.86 0.86
N PRO A 2 -79.34 -37.53 1.09
CA PRO A 2 -78.24 -36.64 1.42
C PRO A 2 -77.99 -36.69 2.93
N HIS A 3 -76.75 -36.90 3.35
CA HIS A 3 -76.34 -36.63 4.73
C HIS A 3 -75.51 -35.34 4.74
N ALA A 4 -76.17 -34.28 5.18
CA ALA A 4 -75.54 -33.04 5.59
C ALA A 4 -74.74 -33.30 6.88
N GLN A 5 -73.53 -32.74 6.95
CA GLN A 5 -72.82 -32.53 8.21
C GLN A 5 -72.38 -31.08 8.36
N PRO A 6 -72.33 -30.57 9.60
CA PRO A 6 -72.43 -29.15 9.89
C PRO A 6 -71.08 -28.45 9.99
N SER A 7 -71.15 -27.18 9.58
CA SER A 7 -70.22 -26.09 9.81
C SER A 7 -69.78 -25.96 11.28
N SER A 8 -68.48 -26.03 11.52
CA SER A 8 -67.81 -25.54 12.73
C SER A 8 -66.78 -24.49 12.31
N GLY A 9 -67.16 -23.22 12.45
CA GLY A 9 -66.27 -22.08 12.26
C GLY A 9 -65.24 -22.00 13.39
N PRO A 10 -63.99 -21.60 13.10
CA PRO A 10 -62.98 -21.39 14.13
C PRO A 10 -63.29 -20.12 14.95
N PRO A 11 -62.99 -20.11 16.26
CA PRO A 11 -63.08 -18.91 17.08
C PRO A 11 -62.01 -17.90 16.67
N THR A 12 -62.43 -16.69 16.31
CA THR A 12 -61.57 -15.51 16.19
C THR A 12 -61.16 -15.08 17.60
N SER A 13 -59.98 -15.53 18.02
CA SER A 13 -59.30 -15.04 19.22
C SER A 13 -58.48 -13.80 18.86
N ASP A 14 -59.13 -12.64 18.85
CA ASP A 14 -58.46 -11.34 18.93
C ASP A 14 -58.01 -11.12 20.39
N HIS A 15 -56.78 -11.48 20.72
CA HIS A 15 -56.14 -11.09 21.98
C HIS A 15 -54.62 -10.91 21.80
N ALA A 16 -54.23 -9.64 21.74
CA ALA A 16 -53.04 -9.04 22.31
C ALA A 16 -51.73 -9.88 22.34
N ASP A 17 -50.95 -9.76 21.27
CA ASP A 17 -49.49 -9.89 21.32
C ASP A 17 -48.90 -8.69 20.55
N SER A 18 -48.65 -7.58 21.23
CA SER A 18 -47.99 -6.39 20.64
C SER A 18 -46.83 -5.85 21.49
N ASP A 19 -46.50 -6.49 22.61
CA ASP A 19 -45.45 -5.98 23.51
C ASP A 19 -44.09 -6.68 23.39
N THR A 20 -43.92 -7.65 22.48
CA THR A 20 -42.63 -8.37 22.28
C THR A 20 -41.78 -7.81 21.14
N ALA A 21 -42.30 -6.93 20.29
CA ALA A 21 -41.58 -6.41 19.12
C ALA A 21 -40.59 -5.28 19.45
N THR A 22 -40.78 -4.55 20.56
CA THR A 22 -39.97 -3.36 20.89
C THR A 22 -38.66 -3.72 21.60
N ALA A 23 -38.57 -4.86 22.29
CA ALA A 23 -37.37 -5.28 23.01
C ALA A 23 -36.24 -5.81 22.10
N VAL A 24 -36.58 -6.29 20.90
CA VAL A 24 -35.61 -6.84 19.94
C VAL A 24 -34.87 -5.72 19.19
N ALA A 25 -35.54 -4.60 18.92
CA ALA A 25 -34.92 -3.44 18.27
C ALA A 25 -33.89 -2.74 19.16
N ASP A 26 -34.14 -2.65 20.47
CA ASP A 26 -33.21 -2.00 21.42
C ASP A 26 -31.93 -2.85 21.65
N SER A 27 -32.06 -4.18 21.58
CA SER A 27 -30.91 -5.09 21.68
C SER A 27 -30.00 -5.03 20.44
N SER A 28 -30.58 -4.82 19.25
CA SER A 28 -29.81 -4.71 17.99
C SER A 28 -28.96 -3.43 17.96
N CYS A 29 -29.54 -2.29 18.36
CA CYS A 29 -28.82 -1.01 18.40
C CYS A 29 -27.63 -1.03 19.37
N ARG A 30 -27.78 -1.70 20.52
CA ARG A 30 -26.71 -1.81 21.52
C ARG A 30 -25.55 -2.69 21.05
N ALA A 31 -25.84 -3.75 20.29
CA ALA A 31 -24.81 -4.63 19.73
C ALA A 31 -23.97 -3.92 18.66
N GLU A 32 -24.60 -3.18 17.73
CA GLU A 32 -23.86 -2.44 16.68
C GLU A 32 -23.00 -1.29 17.25
N SER A 33 -23.48 -0.62 18.30
CA SER A 33 -22.70 0.42 18.98
C SER A 33 -21.48 -0.14 19.72
N SER A 34 -21.60 -1.34 20.29
CA SER A 34 -20.49 -1.99 20.98
C SER A 34 -19.39 -2.40 20.00
N PHE A 35 -19.77 -2.94 18.85
CA PHE A 35 -18.83 -3.37 17.81
C PHE A 35 -18.00 -2.19 17.27
N ARG A 36 -18.65 -1.06 16.96
CA ARG A 36 -17.96 0.15 16.48
C ARG A 36 -16.99 0.75 17.49
N ALA A 37 -17.31 0.66 18.78
CA ALA A 37 -16.41 1.16 19.83
C ALA A 37 -15.14 0.31 19.95
N GLU A 38 -15.27 -1.01 19.78
CA GLU A 38 -14.14 -1.94 19.82
C GLU A 38 -13.23 -1.77 18.59
N GLU A 39 -13.82 -1.55 17.41
CA GLU A 39 -13.10 -1.24 16.17
C GLU A 39 -12.32 0.08 16.26
N ALA A 40 -12.92 1.13 16.83
CA ALA A 40 -12.22 2.40 17.04
C ALA A 40 -11.03 2.26 18.00
N SER A 41 -11.17 1.47 19.06
CA SER A 41 -10.09 1.25 20.03
C SER A 41 -8.91 0.45 19.46
N THR A 42 -9.17 -0.47 18.52
CA THR A 42 -8.11 -1.25 17.87
C THR A 42 -7.33 -0.40 16.87
N LEU A 43 -8.00 0.50 16.15
CA LEU A 43 -7.36 1.45 15.23
C LEU A 43 -6.37 2.40 15.94
N ASP A 44 -6.75 2.97 17.08
CA ASP A 44 -5.87 3.84 17.87
C ASP A 44 -4.64 3.05 18.38
N SER A 45 -4.83 1.81 18.85
CA SER A 45 -3.71 0.97 19.29
C SER A 45 -2.76 0.63 18.13
N ASN A 46 -3.29 0.37 16.93
CA ASN A 46 -2.46 0.03 15.77
C ASN A 46 -1.65 1.27 15.31
N GLN A 47 -2.21 2.45 15.45
CA GLN A 47 -1.54 3.72 15.15
C GLN A 47 -0.34 3.96 16.09
N ASP A 48 -0.49 3.73 17.39
CA ASP A 48 0.61 3.86 18.37
C ASP A 48 1.74 2.87 18.08
N VAL A 49 1.39 1.62 17.74
CA VAL A 49 2.38 0.60 17.36
C VAL A 49 3.09 0.99 16.06
N ALA A 50 2.37 1.55 15.08
CA ALA A 50 2.95 2.04 13.83
C ALA A 50 3.92 3.20 14.04
N GLU A 51 3.62 4.12 14.97
CA GLU A 51 4.52 5.23 15.32
C GLU A 51 5.75 4.77 16.11
N SER A 52 5.56 3.78 16.99
CA SER A 52 6.65 3.12 17.70
C SER A 52 7.59 2.39 16.74
N TRP A 53 7.03 1.67 15.75
CA TRP A 53 7.78 1.08 14.64
C TRP A 53 8.63 2.14 13.94
N GLY A 54 8.05 3.27 13.59
CA GLY A 54 8.79 4.36 12.98
C GLY A 54 9.92 4.95 13.85
N SER A 55 9.93 4.73 15.17
CA SER A 55 10.86 5.42 16.09
C SER A 55 11.98 4.53 16.64
N GLY A 56 11.80 3.20 16.61
CA GLY A 56 12.77 2.25 17.16
C GLY A 56 13.81 1.76 16.15
N PRO A 57 15.02 1.36 16.60
CA PRO A 57 15.91 0.57 15.76
C PRO A 57 15.24 -0.77 15.44
N HIS A 58 14.89 -1.01 14.18
CA HIS A 58 14.23 -2.25 13.79
C HIS A 58 15.17 -3.44 13.95
N VAL A 59 14.78 -4.37 14.82
CA VAL A 59 15.62 -5.49 15.28
C VAL A 59 15.77 -6.58 14.20
N SER A 60 14.91 -6.60 13.17
CA SER A 60 15.02 -7.54 12.07
C SER A 60 16.19 -7.16 11.16
N SER A 61 17.31 -7.84 11.38
CA SER A 61 18.54 -7.67 10.60
C SER A 61 18.24 -7.71 9.11
N VAL A 62 18.92 -6.85 8.35
CA VAL A 62 18.74 -6.68 6.91
C VAL A 62 19.02 -7.97 6.11
N GLY A 63 19.68 -8.97 6.72
CA GLY A 63 19.93 -10.28 6.13
C GLY A 63 18.98 -11.41 6.58
N SER A 64 17.98 -11.14 7.43
CA SER A 64 17.04 -12.19 7.83
C SER A 64 16.17 -12.61 6.65
N THR A 65 16.06 -13.92 6.42
CA THR A 65 15.12 -14.48 5.44
C THR A 65 13.70 -14.55 5.99
N TRP A 66 13.52 -14.48 7.31
CA TRP A 66 12.23 -14.58 7.97
C TRP A 66 11.93 -13.33 8.81
N LEU A 67 10.71 -12.83 8.70
CA LEU A 67 10.24 -11.61 9.36
C LEU A 67 9.01 -11.92 10.19
N ASN A 68 9.00 -11.47 11.44
CA ASN A 68 7.83 -11.50 12.30
C ASN A 68 7.32 -10.08 12.44
N TYR A 69 6.07 -9.86 12.04
CA TYR A 69 5.44 -8.56 12.07
C TYR A 69 4.57 -8.36 13.32
N PRO A 70 4.36 -7.11 13.77
CA PRO A 70 3.46 -6.82 14.88
C PRO A 70 2.01 -7.29 14.67
N THR A 71 1.61 -7.46 13.41
CA THR A 71 0.30 -8.04 13.03
C THR A 71 0.17 -9.53 13.36
N GLY A 72 1.26 -10.19 13.80
CA GLY A 72 1.33 -11.64 13.97
C GLY A 72 1.70 -12.40 12.69
N ALA A 73 1.71 -11.71 11.55
CA ALA A 73 2.13 -12.30 10.27
C ALA A 73 3.62 -12.68 10.31
N ALA A 74 3.93 -13.88 9.84
CA ALA A 74 5.28 -14.35 9.70
C ALA A 74 5.60 -14.65 8.24
N VAL A 75 6.59 -13.95 7.70
CA VAL A 75 6.81 -13.85 6.26
C VAL A 75 8.24 -14.28 5.91
N ASP A 76 8.35 -15.22 4.98
CA ASP A 76 9.61 -15.57 4.33
C ASP A 76 9.85 -14.60 3.16
N VAL A 77 10.91 -13.79 3.25
CA VAL A 77 11.27 -12.80 2.24
C VAL A 77 11.57 -13.46 0.89
N ALA A 78 12.11 -14.68 0.88
CA ALA A 78 12.33 -15.43 -0.35
C ALA A 78 11.00 -15.85 -0.99
N ALA A 79 9.99 -16.20 -0.18
CA ALA A 79 8.65 -16.51 -0.67
C ALA A 79 7.95 -15.27 -1.25
N VAL A 80 8.08 -14.11 -0.60
CA VAL A 80 7.58 -12.85 -1.15
C VAL A 80 8.28 -12.50 -2.45
N ALA A 81 9.62 -12.64 -2.50
CA ALA A 81 10.39 -12.41 -3.73
C ALA A 81 9.92 -13.34 -4.87
N ALA A 82 9.63 -14.61 -4.57
CA ALA A 82 9.08 -15.54 -5.54
C ALA A 82 7.67 -15.15 -6.02
N ALA A 83 6.83 -14.58 -5.13
CA ALA A 83 5.48 -14.12 -5.45
C ALA A 83 5.47 -12.86 -6.33
N VAL A 84 6.41 -11.94 -6.10
CA VAL A 84 6.69 -10.80 -7.00
C VAL A 84 7.12 -11.31 -8.38
N GLY A 85 7.70 -12.51 -8.45
CA GLY A 85 8.14 -13.15 -9.69
C GLY A 85 9.49 -12.62 -10.14
N PRO A 86 9.87 -12.87 -11.41
CA PRO A 86 11.12 -12.35 -11.96
C PRO A 86 11.15 -10.83 -11.82
N LEU A 87 12.05 -10.34 -10.95
CA LEU A 87 12.36 -8.92 -10.80
C LEU A 87 13.10 -8.22 -11.96
N PRO A 88 13.51 -8.83 -13.11
CA PRO A 88 14.14 -8.08 -14.20
C PRO A 88 13.31 -6.89 -14.73
N SER A 89 12.02 -6.84 -14.40
CA SER A 89 11.08 -5.77 -14.73
C SER A 89 10.85 -4.74 -13.63
N LEU A 90 11.48 -4.85 -12.44
CA LEU A 90 11.53 -3.76 -11.48
C LEU A 90 12.69 -2.83 -11.89
N PRO A 91 12.42 -1.67 -12.51
CA PRO A 91 13.49 -0.75 -12.87
C PRO A 91 14.23 -0.30 -11.61
N GLY A 92 15.50 -0.70 -11.51
CA GLY A 92 16.54 0.20 -11.04
C GLY A 92 16.60 0.49 -9.55
N VAL A 93 16.69 -0.54 -8.69
CA VAL A 93 17.54 -0.34 -7.50
C VAL A 93 18.98 -0.51 -7.97
N ALA A 94 19.59 0.58 -8.44
CA ALA A 94 21.02 0.61 -8.69
C ALA A 94 21.79 0.12 -7.44
N PRO A 95 22.98 -0.48 -7.57
CA PRO A 95 23.78 -0.84 -6.40
C PRO A 95 24.04 0.33 -5.45
N ALA A 96 24.07 1.56 -5.97
CA ALA A 96 24.16 2.78 -5.17
C ALA A 96 22.91 3.02 -4.30
N SER A 97 21.70 2.75 -4.81
CA SER A 97 20.46 2.89 -4.04
C SER A 97 20.25 1.76 -3.02
N ALA A 98 20.91 0.60 -3.18
CA ALA A 98 20.84 -0.48 -2.19
C ALA A 98 21.30 -0.02 -0.79
N ARG A 99 22.37 0.77 -0.70
CA ARG A 99 22.83 1.35 0.57
C ARG A 99 21.84 2.35 1.17
N CYS A 100 21.27 3.21 0.32
CA CYS A 100 20.26 4.17 0.78
C CYS A 100 19.01 3.48 1.29
N LEU A 101 18.61 2.37 0.65
CA LEU A 101 17.47 1.55 1.03
C LEU A 101 17.72 0.76 2.34
N GLU A 102 18.91 0.18 2.49
CA GLU A 102 19.35 -0.45 3.74
C GLU A 102 19.34 0.56 4.90
N GLU A 103 19.84 1.78 4.68
CA GLU A 103 19.77 2.86 5.65
C GLU A 103 18.31 3.29 5.92
N ALA A 104 17.45 3.31 4.91
CA ALA A 104 16.03 3.64 5.07
C ALA A 104 15.32 2.67 6.02
N LEU A 105 15.57 1.37 5.83
CA LEU A 105 15.00 0.28 6.62
C LEU A 105 15.55 0.28 8.06
N THR A 106 16.87 0.43 8.22
CA THR A 106 17.51 0.37 9.55
C THR A 106 17.22 1.60 10.41
N SER A 107 17.10 2.79 9.80
CA SER A 107 16.78 4.04 10.51
C SER A 107 15.29 4.26 10.76
N GLY A 108 14.43 3.36 10.27
CA GLY A 108 12.96 3.52 10.31
C GLY A 108 12.43 4.63 9.40
N ARG A 109 13.27 5.22 8.52
CA ARG A 109 12.85 6.27 7.59
C ARG A 109 11.75 5.79 6.66
N ALA A 110 11.90 4.58 6.11
CA ALA A 110 10.92 3.97 5.23
C ALA A 110 9.55 3.79 5.92
N ALA A 111 9.55 3.32 7.18
CA ALA A 111 8.31 3.15 7.95
C ALA A 111 7.60 4.49 8.22
N ARG A 112 8.35 5.54 8.60
CA ARG A 112 7.79 6.88 8.82
C ARG A 112 7.23 7.49 7.52
N SER A 113 7.93 7.30 6.41
CA SER A 113 7.49 7.74 5.07
C SER A 113 6.19 7.02 4.68
N ALA A 114 6.16 5.68 4.77
CA ALA A 114 4.98 4.88 4.50
C ALA A 114 3.80 5.25 5.42
N LEU A 115 4.03 5.52 6.71
CA LEU A 115 2.98 5.97 7.61
C LEU A 115 2.37 7.31 7.19
N ARG A 116 3.21 8.26 6.77
CA ARG A 116 2.75 9.56 6.25
C ARG A 116 1.91 9.36 4.99
N LEU A 117 2.41 8.59 4.03
CA LEU A 117 1.71 8.29 2.77
C LEU A 117 0.38 7.57 3.03
N PHE A 118 0.35 6.62 3.97
CA PHE A 118 -0.88 5.92 4.34
C PHE A 118 -1.95 6.92 4.80
N LYS A 119 -1.60 7.85 5.70
CA LYS A 119 -2.52 8.88 6.18
C LYS A 119 -3.02 9.79 5.05
N GLU A 120 -2.13 10.19 4.15
CA GLU A 120 -2.45 11.03 2.98
C GLU A 120 -3.41 10.28 2.03
N THR A 121 -3.05 9.08 1.58
CA THR A 121 -3.89 8.29 0.68
C THR A 121 -5.23 7.92 1.32
N CYS A 122 -5.24 7.59 2.61
CA CYS A 122 -6.45 7.28 3.35
C CYS A 122 -7.42 8.47 3.39
N ALA A 123 -6.90 9.68 3.63
CA ALA A 123 -7.70 10.91 3.58
C ALA A 123 -8.25 11.19 2.17
N GLU A 124 -7.48 10.90 1.12
CA GLU A 124 -7.89 11.08 -0.28
C GLU A 124 -9.02 10.12 -0.69
N VAL A 125 -8.97 8.85 -0.26
CA VAL A 125 -9.95 7.82 -0.65
C VAL A 125 -11.15 7.70 0.30
N GLY A 126 -11.22 8.53 1.35
CA GLY A 126 -12.37 8.59 2.26
C GLY A 126 -12.32 7.63 3.45
N GLY A 127 -11.13 7.22 3.90
CA GLY A 127 -10.92 6.66 5.24
C GLY A 127 -10.41 5.21 5.31
N LEU A 128 -10.50 4.40 4.26
CA LEU A 128 -9.97 3.03 4.25
C LEU A 128 -9.30 2.71 2.93
N LEU A 129 -8.11 2.10 3.00
CA LEU A 129 -7.42 1.60 1.81
C LEU A 129 -7.97 0.21 1.46
N THR A 130 -8.59 0.08 0.29
CA THR A 130 -9.08 -1.21 -0.21
C THR A 130 -8.58 -1.45 -1.63
N TRP A 131 -8.73 -2.67 -2.13
CA TRP A 131 -8.52 -2.95 -3.54
C TRP A 131 -9.61 -2.32 -4.41
N ALA A 132 -10.86 -2.32 -3.93
CA ALA A 132 -12.02 -1.83 -4.67
C ALA A 132 -11.96 -0.32 -4.97
N ASN A 133 -11.41 0.48 -4.06
CA ASN A 133 -11.20 1.92 -4.29
C ASN A 133 -9.81 2.25 -4.88
N GLY A 134 -9.00 1.23 -5.21
CA GLY A 134 -7.63 1.41 -5.70
C GLY A 134 -6.64 1.98 -4.66
N GLY A 135 -7.06 2.22 -3.43
CA GLY A 135 -6.27 2.88 -2.39
C GLY A 135 -5.00 2.10 -2.03
N ILE A 136 -5.09 0.77 -1.94
CA ILE A 136 -3.91 -0.08 -1.65
C ILE A 136 -2.87 0.05 -2.76
N GLY A 137 -3.28 -0.06 -4.03
CA GLY A 137 -2.36 0.03 -5.17
C GLY A 137 -1.70 1.41 -5.27
N ALA A 138 -2.47 2.49 -5.09
CA ALA A 138 -1.96 3.85 -5.11
C ALA A 138 -0.94 4.10 -3.98
N PHE A 139 -1.26 3.65 -2.76
CA PHE A 139 -0.38 3.73 -1.61
C PHE A 139 0.94 2.99 -1.83
N VAL A 140 0.89 1.72 -2.24
CA VAL A 140 2.10 0.90 -2.45
C VAL A 140 2.97 1.49 -3.54
N ALA A 141 2.39 1.93 -4.66
CA ALA A 141 3.14 2.58 -5.72
C ALA A 141 3.82 3.88 -5.25
N ALA A 142 3.13 4.71 -4.45
CA ALA A 142 3.71 5.94 -3.90
C ALA A 142 4.88 5.66 -2.96
N ALA A 143 4.72 4.67 -2.06
CA ALA A 143 5.75 4.30 -1.08
C ALA A 143 7.00 3.73 -1.74
N LEU A 144 6.85 2.83 -2.73
CA LEU A 144 7.98 2.30 -3.49
C LEU A 144 8.72 3.40 -4.25
N ARG A 145 7.97 4.32 -4.88
CA ARG A 145 8.54 5.45 -5.63
C ARG A 145 9.35 6.39 -4.73
N GLU A 146 8.90 6.64 -3.49
CA GLU A 146 9.60 7.49 -2.53
C GLU A 146 10.96 6.91 -2.11
N GLU A 147 11.08 5.58 -2.08
CA GLU A 147 12.33 4.86 -1.82
C GLU A 147 13.14 4.55 -3.09
N GLY A 148 12.73 5.08 -4.25
CA GLY A 148 13.41 4.87 -5.53
C GLY A 148 13.32 3.44 -6.06
N VAL A 149 12.35 2.66 -5.61
CA VAL A 149 12.04 1.32 -6.11
C VAL A 149 11.06 1.46 -7.27
N GLY A 150 11.26 0.66 -8.33
CA GLY A 150 10.36 0.61 -9.46
C GLY A 150 8.92 0.25 -9.06
N GLU A 151 7.96 0.61 -9.92
CA GLU A 151 6.55 0.28 -9.69
C GLU A 151 6.30 -1.22 -9.91
N LEU A 152 5.45 -1.79 -9.06
CA LEU A 152 4.93 -3.15 -9.21
C LEU A 152 3.64 -3.13 -10.00
N SER A 153 3.39 -4.19 -10.78
CA SER A 153 2.06 -4.41 -11.34
C SER A 153 1.03 -4.73 -10.25
N LEU A 154 -0.25 -4.44 -10.52
CA LEU A 154 -1.33 -4.71 -9.58
C LEU A 154 -1.37 -6.18 -9.14
N GLN A 155 -1.18 -7.12 -10.08
CA GLN A 155 -1.14 -8.55 -9.79
C GLN A 155 0.02 -8.93 -8.86
N GLN A 156 1.19 -8.30 -9.01
CA GLN A 156 2.32 -8.54 -8.11
C GLN A 156 2.02 -8.00 -6.70
N MET A 157 1.44 -6.80 -6.60
CA MET A 157 1.05 -6.22 -5.31
C MET A 157 0.01 -7.09 -4.59
N GLN A 158 -0.99 -7.61 -5.31
CA GLN A 158 -2.00 -8.53 -4.76
C GLN A 158 -1.38 -9.82 -4.22
N ARG A 159 -0.45 -10.46 -4.95
CA ARG A 159 0.23 -11.67 -4.46
C ARG A 159 1.07 -11.43 -3.21
N VAL A 160 1.70 -10.26 -3.08
CA VAL A 160 2.42 -9.91 -1.84
C VAL A 160 1.45 -9.66 -0.69
N TYR A 161 0.31 -9.04 -0.98
CA TYR A 161 -0.72 -8.77 0.00
C TYR A 161 -1.33 -10.04 0.60
N GLU A 162 -1.45 -11.11 -0.18
CA GLU A 162 -1.94 -12.43 0.29
C GLU A 162 -1.13 -13.01 1.46
N PHE A 163 0.13 -12.57 1.68
CA PHE A 163 0.92 -12.97 2.85
C PHE A 163 0.48 -12.29 4.15
N PHE A 164 -0.30 -11.21 4.06
CA PHE A 164 -0.74 -10.38 5.18
C PHE A 164 -2.25 -10.44 5.41
N ASP A 165 -3.00 -10.92 4.41
CA ASP A 165 -4.46 -11.04 4.48
C ASP A 165 -4.90 -12.51 4.38
N GLU A 166 -4.86 -13.22 5.51
CA GLU A 166 -5.34 -14.60 5.62
C GLU A 166 -6.85 -14.74 5.32
N GLY A 167 -7.61 -13.63 5.24
CA GLY A 167 -9.05 -13.60 4.98
C GLY A 167 -9.45 -13.18 3.56
N GLY A 168 -8.51 -12.68 2.75
CA GLY A 168 -8.70 -12.35 1.33
C GLY A 168 -9.67 -11.22 1.01
N ASN A 169 -9.97 -10.32 1.95
CA ASN A 169 -10.80 -9.13 1.72
C ASN A 169 -10.70 -8.07 2.83
N MET A 170 -9.65 -8.11 3.66
CA MET A 170 -9.53 -7.15 4.74
C MET A 170 -9.12 -5.78 4.17
N PRO A 171 -9.72 -4.66 4.62
CA PRO A 171 -9.15 -3.36 4.36
C PRO A 171 -7.73 -3.31 4.94
N LEU A 172 -6.84 -2.60 4.27
CA LEU A 172 -5.47 -2.50 4.73
C LEU A 172 -5.39 -1.47 5.86
N ASP A 173 -5.20 -1.97 7.07
CA ASP A 173 -4.97 -1.14 8.24
C ASP A 173 -3.54 -0.55 8.22
N VAL A 174 -3.26 0.36 9.15
CA VAL A 174 -1.98 1.07 9.19
C VAL A 174 -0.80 0.13 9.42
N LEU A 175 -0.96 -0.90 10.27
CA LEU A 175 0.12 -1.84 10.56
C LEU A 175 0.38 -2.76 9.37
N GLY A 176 -0.67 -3.34 8.78
CA GLY A 176 -0.56 -4.16 7.58
C GLY A 176 0.07 -3.38 6.43
N ALA A 177 -0.27 -2.09 6.28
CA ALA A 177 0.34 -1.22 5.28
C ALA A 177 1.86 -1.12 5.46
N LEU A 178 2.32 -0.86 6.68
CA LEU A 178 3.75 -0.81 6.99
C LEU A 178 4.44 -2.16 6.78
N CYS A 179 3.77 -3.27 7.11
CA CYS A 179 4.30 -4.63 6.90
C CYS A 179 4.51 -4.94 5.42
N VAL A 180 3.52 -4.64 4.58
CA VAL A 180 3.61 -4.83 3.13
C VAL A 180 4.78 -4.02 2.56
N ILE A 181 4.92 -2.76 2.94
CA ILE A 181 6.02 -1.91 2.46
C ILE A 181 7.38 -2.43 2.94
N ASP A 182 7.55 -2.73 4.23
CA ASP A 182 8.82 -3.27 4.75
C ASP A 182 9.23 -4.57 4.02
N ALA A 183 8.29 -5.49 3.80
CA ALA A 183 8.55 -6.73 3.06
C ALA A 183 9.00 -6.46 1.62
N LEU A 184 8.29 -5.59 0.90
CA LEU A 184 8.62 -5.22 -0.48
C LEU A 184 9.99 -4.56 -0.59
N LEU A 185 10.32 -3.64 0.31
CA LEU A 185 11.62 -2.97 0.34
C LEU A 185 12.76 -3.96 0.66
N ARG A 186 12.53 -4.95 1.52
CA ARG A 186 13.51 -6.02 1.78
C ARG A 186 13.71 -6.93 0.57
N VAL A 187 12.64 -7.27 -0.16
CA VAL A 187 12.75 -8.00 -1.44
C VAL A 187 13.56 -7.19 -2.45
N ALA A 188 13.27 -5.90 -2.59
CA ALA A 188 13.99 -5.01 -3.49
C ALA A 188 15.49 -4.91 -3.12
N LEU A 189 15.80 -4.82 -1.83
CA LEU A 189 17.17 -4.80 -1.34
C LEU A 189 17.91 -6.11 -1.60
N GLN A 190 17.30 -7.26 -1.30
CA GLN A 190 17.88 -8.58 -1.59
C GLN A 190 18.16 -8.74 -3.08
N HIS A 191 17.25 -8.28 -3.94
CA HIS A 191 17.47 -8.33 -5.37
C HIS A 191 18.65 -7.44 -5.81
N ALA A 192 18.72 -6.20 -5.31
CA ALA A 192 19.80 -5.27 -5.61
C ALA A 192 21.18 -5.82 -5.20
N LEU A 193 21.25 -6.53 -4.07
CA LEU A 193 22.46 -7.18 -3.58
C LEU A 193 22.83 -8.44 -4.37
N ALA A 194 21.84 -9.17 -4.90
CA ALA A 194 22.06 -10.37 -5.70
C ALA A 194 22.47 -10.07 -7.16
N GLN A 195 22.22 -8.86 -7.67
CA GLN A 195 22.60 -8.51 -9.03
C GLN A 195 24.13 -8.47 -9.18
N PRO A 196 24.72 -9.32 -10.04
CA PRO A 196 26.16 -9.31 -10.25
C PRO A 196 26.56 -7.99 -10.91
N ALA A 197 27.62 -7.34 -10.39
CA ALA A 197 28.18 -6.07 -10.88
C ALA A 197 28.58 -6.06 -12.39
N ALA A 198 28.46 -7.20 -13.07
CA ALA A 198 28.83 -7.42 -14.46
C ALA A 198 28.05 -6.56 -15.49
N ALA A 199 26.92 -5.96 -15.12
CA ALA A 199 26.15 -5.10 -16.03
C ALA A 199 26.81 -3.72 -16.27
N SER A 200 27.61 -3.21 -15.33
CA SER A 200 28.22 -1.87 -15.46
C SER A 200 29.44 -1.81 -16.39
N ALA A 201 30.03 -2.95 -16.74
CA ALA A 201 31.25 -2.99 -17.58
C ALA A 201 30.98 -2.93 -19.09
N ARG A 202 29.73 -3.11 -19.56
CA ARG A 202 29.42 -3.30 -20.99
C ARG A 202 29.20 -2.03 -21.81
N SER A 203 29.22 -0.83 -21.20
CA SER A 203 29.03 0.43 -21.93
C SER A 203 30.34 1.15 -22.31
N LEU A 204 31.50 0.69 -21.80
CA LEU A 204 32.79 1.21 -22.24
C LEU A 204 33.33 0.41 -23.43
N GLY A 205 32.92 0.81 -24.63
CA GLY A 205 33.79 0.75 -25.80
C GLY A 205 33.93 -0.61 -26.49
N THR A 206 33.01 -0.88 -27.42
CA THR A 206 33.45 -1.34 -28.75
C THR A 206 33.49 -0.12 -29.66
N GLY A 207 34.48 0.73 -29.41
CA GLY A 207 34.91 1.68 -30.42
C GLY A 207 35.29 0.85 -31.64
N THR A 208 34.50 0.96 -32.71
CA THR A 208 34.90 0.48 -34.03
C THR A 208 36.16 1.24 -34.41
N PRO A 209 37.33 0.57 -34.51
CA PRO A 209 38.51 1.23 -35.02
C PRO A 209 38.38 1.25 -36.54
N GLY A 210 38.09 2.42 -37.13
CA GLY A 210 38.33 2.60 -38.56
C GLY A 210 37.41 3.58 -39.29
N ALA A 211 37.69 4.88 -39.17
CA ALA A 211 37.73 5.77 -40.32
C ALA A 211 38.69 6.94 -40.02
N PRO A 212 39.75 7.14 -40.82
CA PRO A 212 40.63 8.29 -40.69
C PRO A 212 39.91 9.51 -41.29
N VAL A 213 39.69 10.56 -40.49
CA VAL A 213 39.21 11.84 -40.99
C VAL A 213 40.25 12.91 -40.66
N GLU A 214 40.65 13.63 -41.72
CA GLU A 214 41.64 14.71 -41.75
C GLU A 214 41.34 15.86 -40.77
N PRO A 215 42.38 16.62 -40.35
CA PRO A 215 42.23 17.75 -39.46
C PRO A 215 42.15 19.08 -40.24
N LEU A 216 41.16 19.95 -39.96
CA LEU A 216 41.39 21.39 -40.18
C LEU A 216 40.51 22.32 -39.33
N ALA A 217 41.21 23.30 -38.77
CA ALA A 217 40.79 24.63 -38.33
C ALA A 217 40.07 24.81 -36.98
N THR A 218 40.92 25.03 -35.97
CA THR A 218 40.87 26.04 -34.91
C THR A 218 40.03 27.29 -35.18
N ALA A 219 39.13 27.65 -34.26
CA ALA A 219 39.04 29.00 -33.67
C ALA A 219 38.03 29.09 -32.51
N GLY A 220 38.56 29.44 -31.33
CA GLY A 220 38.04 30.49 -30.43
C GLY A 220 36.65 30.33 -29.78
N GLY A 221 36.61 30.32 -28.45
CA GLY A 221 35.36 30.66 -27.74
C GLY A 221 35.30 30.36 -26.26
N ALA A 222 35.79 31.31 -25.46
CA ALA A 222 35.34 31.72 -24.12
C ALA A 222 35.08 30.67 -23.01
N ALA A 223 35.80 30.89 -21.92
CA ALA A 223 35.61 30.27 -20.61
C ALA A 223 34.18 30.43 -20.08
N SER A 224 33.56 29.31 -19.70
CA SER A 224 32.35 29.28 -18.89
C SER A 224 32.63 28.45 -17.64
N ALA A 225 32.87 29.15 -16.53
CA ALA A 225 33.00 28.57 -15.20
C ALA A 225 31.69 27.88 -14.80
N ARG A 226 31.67 26.53 -14.81
CA ARG A 226 30.60 25.76 -14.18
C ARG A 226 30.80 25.82 -12.67
N ARG A 227 29.93 26.59 -12.03
CA ARG A 227 29.68 26.52 -10.59
C ARG A 227 29.07 25.15 -10.26
N VAL A 228 29.65 24.52 -9.25
CA VAL A 228 29.06 23.41 -8.50
C VAL A 228 27.86 23.97 -7.72
N PRO A 229 26.65 23.39 -7.80
CA PRO A 229 25.64 23.66 -6.79
C PRO A 229 26.01 22.89 -5.52
N ALA A 230 26.18 23.66 -4.46
CA ALA A 230 26.41 23.21 -3.11
C ALA A 230 25.23 22.41 -2.55
N ALA A 231 25.58 21.51 -1.64
CA ALA A 231 24.88 21.11 -0.43
C ALA A 231 23.40 21.50 -0.33
N TRP A 232 22.55 20.47 -0.24
CA TRP A 232 21.24 20.61 0.38
C TRP A 232 21.47 20.90 1.88
N GLU A 233 21.15 22.13 2.31
CA GLU A 233 20.99 22.46 3.72
C GLU A 233 19.48 22.59 4.02
N PRO A 234 18.97 21.98 5.11
CA PRO A 234 17.59 22.17 5.52
C PRO A 234 17.41 23.58 6.09
N ARG A 235 16.52 24.37 5.49
CA ARG A 235 16.13 25.67 6.05
C ARG A 235 15.18 25.48 7.24
N PRO A 236 15.46 26.08 8.41
CA PRO A 236 14.48 26.21 9.48
C PRO A 236 13.61 27.44 9.17
N GLY A 237 12.33 27.22 8.89
CA GLY A 237 11.39 28.28 8.55
C GLY A 237 9.98 27.75 8.45
N SER A 238 9.31 27.66 9.59
CA SER A 238 7.90 27.38 9.75
C SER A 238 7.04 28.38 8.97
N VAL A 239 6.21 27.87 8.06
CA VAL A 239 5.14 28.61 7.39
C VAL A 239 3.84 28.32 8.14
N PRO A 240 2.99 29.32 8.44
CA PRO A 240 1.72 29.09 9.10
C PRO A 240 0.78 28.24 8.23
N ARG A 241 0.22 27.20 8.86
CA ARG A 241 -0.79 26.28 8.36
C ARG A 241 -2.01 27.06 7.84
N ALA A 242 -2.11 27.21 6.53
CA ALA A 242 -3.35 27.65 5.88
C ALA A 242 -4.40 26.55 6.08
N ALA A 243 -5.59 26.95 6.53
CA ALA A 243 -6.74 26.07 6.67
C ALA A 243 -7.09 25.48 5.30
N CYS A 244 -7.16 24.14 5.22
CA CYS A 244 -7.70 23.46 4.06
C CYS A 244 -9.14 23.93 3.81
N PRO A 245 -9.52 24.30 2.58
CA PRO A 245 -10.92 24.44 2.23
C PRO A 245 -11.59 23.07 2.34
N ALA A 246 -12.85 23.09 2.84
CA ALA A 246 -13.68 21.92 3.08
C ALA A 246 -13.63 20.92 1.92
N ALA A 247 -13.51 19.64 2.29
CA ALA A 247 -13.51 18.49 1.41
C ALA A 247 -14.55 18.62 0.30
N ALA A 248 -14.08 18.60 -0.95
CA ALA A 248 -14.92 18.19 -2.06
C ALA A 248 -15.37 16.76 -1.73
N VAL A 249 -16.69 16.55 -1.67
CA VAL A 249 -17.31 15.24 -1.52
C VAL A 249 -16.71 14.34 -2.61
N ALA A 250 -15.84 13.41 -2.21
CA ALA A 250 -15.44 12.31 -3.06
C ALA A 250 -16.73 11.58 -3.44
N THR A 251 -17.06 11.56 -4.72
CA THR A 251 -18.16 10.77 -5.25
C THR A 251 -17.89 9.32 -4.88
N ALA A 252 -18.64 8.81 -3.90
CA ALA A 252 -18.63 7.41 -3.55
C ALA A 252 -18.90 6.60 -4.82
N TRP A 253 -18.04 5.62 -5.09
CA TRP A 253 -18.24 4.71 -6.21
C TRP A 253 -19.58 4.02 -6.03
N THR A 254 -20.42 4.08 -7.06
CA THR A 254 -21.64 3.28 -7.03
C THR A 254 -21.27 1.81 -7.22
N PRO A 255 -22.08 0.86 -6.73
CA PRO A 255 -21.86 -0.57 -7.03
C PRO A 255 -21.73 -0.86 -8.54
N GLY A 256 -22.32 -0.02 -9.40
CA GLY A 256 -22.17 -0.10 -10.85
C GLY A 256 -20.79 0.32 -11.37
N ASP A 257 -20.15 1.31 -10.75
CA ASP A 257 -18.80 1.76 -11.11
C ASP A 257 -17.75 0.71 -10.74
N ALA A 258 -17.91 0.06 -9.58
CA ALA A 258 -17.06 -1.05 -9.15
C ALA A 258 -17.21 -2.27 -10.08
N ALA A 259 -18.44 -2.62 -10.46
CA ALA A 259 -18.70 -3.72 -11.38
C ALA A 259 -18.12 -3.46 -12.78
N ARG A 260 -18.28 -2.24 -13.31
CA ARG A 260 -17.72 -1.85 -14.60
C ARG A 260 -16.19 -1.88 -14.58
N TRP A 261 -15.58 -1.41 -13.49
CA TRP A 261 -14.13 -1.48 -13.32
C TRP A 261 -13.61 -2.92 -13.29
N VAL A 262 -14.31 -3.85 -12.62
CA VAL A 262 -13.94 -5.28 -12.60
C VAL A 262 -14.02 -5.91 -13.99
N VAL A 263 -15.06 -5.58 -14.78
CA VAL A 263 -15.21 -6.07 -16.15
C VAL A 263 -14.07 -5.58 -17.04
N GLU A 264 -13.71 -4.30 -16.94
CA GLU A 264 -12.63 -3.68 -17.70
C GLU A 264 -11.24 -4.22 -17.28
N ALA A 265 -11.00 -4.33 -15.98
CA ALA A 265 -9.73 -4.82 -15.43
C ALA A 265 -9.47 -6.31 -15.74
N LEU A 266 -10.52 -7.13 -15.84
CA LEU A 266 -10.43 -8.56 -16.15
C LEU A 266 -10.62 -8.88 -17.64
N GLY A 267 -10.88 -7.88 -18.48
CA GLY A 267 -11.11 -8.07 -19.91
C GLY A 267 -12.32 -8.97 -20.21
N LEU A 268 -13.33 -8.95 -19.34
CA LEU A 268 -14.57 -9.70 -19.54
C LEU A 268 -15.43 -8.97 -20.58
N PRO A 269 -16.15 -9.68 -21.47
CA PRO A 269 -17.09 -9.05 -22.39
C PRO A 269 -18.26 -8.43 -21.58
N GLU A 270 -18.60 -7.17 -21.89
CA GLU A 270 -19.80 -6.48 -21.36
C GLU A 270 -21.11 -7.21 -21.71
#